data_AF-A0A2T4A267-F1
#
_entry.id   AF-A0A2T4A267-F1
#
_cell.length_a   1.000
_cell.length_b   1.000
_cell.length_c   1.000
_cell.angle_alpha   90.00
_cell.angle_beta   90.00
_cell.angle_gamma   90.00
#
_symmetry.space_group_name_H-M   'P 1'
#
loop_
_entity.id
_entity.type
_entity.pdbx_description
1 polymer ?
#
loop_
_entity_poly.entity_id
_entity_poly.type
_entity_poly.pdbx_seq_one_letter_code
_entity_poly.pdbx_strand_id
1 'polypeptide(L)'
;MATPKLRKTRIVCISDTHNCNIKLPAGDVLIHAGDLTNKGSISELSRAVKWLEEADFEAKIIVGGNHDVTLDEDFYFHHGDSFHNKIKQNPADCINLLTSSPSLTYLCHDSATIRLKSPTGPHTEFTIFGSPYSPRNGLWAFYYEAPKDHGEGTADLTSLWELIPLETDIVVTHTPPRTHCDQPEGQRSAGCEALRQALWRVRPKLAVCGHIHDGRGAERVLWDLKNKATPYAERAAMAWEDPGKGNNKISLVDLTGKAGKMPALANDGSHPGRPSYSYEDDQQTATTTSAPAGTCSDESSEQGSSVAAQKRGGNDSNDDGVGYGGNPDESEDCDYEALAGRAGRKETCVVNAAIMKGSYPHTEGKLFSKPIVVDVFLPVWQEDDEA
;
A
#
# COMPACT_ATOMS: atom_id res chain seq x y z
N MET A 1 -4.26 -30.07 -5.58
CA MET A 1 -2.92 -29.59 -6.03
C MET A 1 -1.98 -29.69 -4.83
N ALA A 2 -0.67 -29.62 -5.03
CA ALA A 2 0.26 -29.50 -3.91
C ALA A 2 0.08 -28.15 -3.19
N THR A 3 0.29 -28.12 -1.88
CA THR A 3 0.33 -26.88 -1.08
C THR A 3 1.62 -26.13 -1.44
N PRO A 4 1.58 -24.85 -1.86
CA PRO A 4 2.80 -24.19 -2.34
C PRO A 4 3.82 -24.00 -1.20
N LYS A 5 5.06 -24.39 -1.45
CA LYS A 5 6.19 -24.19 -0.52
C LYS A 5 6.30 -22.70 -0.18
N LEU A 6 6.34 -22.36 1.10
CA LEU A 6 6.56 -21.00 1.59
C LEU A 6 7.98 -20.87 2.13
N ARG A 7 8.66 -19.75 1.82
CA ARG A 7 9.92 -19.35 2.45
C ARG A 7 9.79 -17.95 3.03
N LYS A 8 10.65 -17.63 4.01
CA LYS A 8 10.64 -16.33 4.67
C LYS A 8 11.44 -15.34 3.84
N THR A 9 10.79 -14.24 3.47
CA THR A 9 11.41 -13.09 2.79
C THR A 9 11.42 -11.90 3.75
N ARG A 10 12.56 -11.22 3.82
CA ARG A 10 12.77 -10.01 4.60
C ARG A 10 12.66 -8.79 3.70
N ILE A 11 11.65 -7.97 3.98
CA ILE A 11 11.39 -6.73 3.26
C ILE A 11 11.79 -5.56 4.17
N VAL A 12 12.58 -4.64 3.64
CA VAL A 12 12.94 -3.39 4.32
C VAL A 12 12.11 -2.26 3.72
N CYS A 13 11.24 -1.68 4.54
CA CYS A 13 10.32 -0.62 4.15
C CYS A 13 10.86 0.73 4.61
N ILE A 14 10.95 1.66 3.66
CA ILE A 14 11.31 3.08 3.86
C ILE A 14 10.37 3.97 3.05
N SER A 15 10.29 5.24 3.42
CA SER A 15 9.59 6.30 2.68
C SER A 15 10.08 7.66 3.17
N ASP A 16 9.74 8.77 2.50
CA ASP A 16 9.92 10.13 3.04
C ASP A 16 11.37 10.42 3.44
N THR A 17 12.30 10.01 2.57
CA THR A 17 13.74 10.19 2.81
C THR A 17 14.21 11.61 2.51
N HIS A 18 13.52 12.33 1.61
CA HIS A 18 13.77 13.75 1.31
C HIS A 18 15.27 14.11 1.17
N ASN A 19 15.96 13.53 0.19
CA ASN A 19 17.41 13.64 -0.06
C ASN A 19 18.35 13.03 1.01
N CYS A 20 17.84 12.38 2.06
CA CYS A 20 18.64 11.89 3.17
C CYS A 20 18.92 10.38 3.06
N ASN A 21 20.12 10.02 2.61
CA ASN A 21 20.60 8.64 2.60
C ASN A 21 20.72 8.12 4.05
N ILE A 22 20.13 6.97 4.34
CA ILE A 22 20.15 6.35 5.67
C ILE A 22 20.89 5.00 5.68
N LYS A 23 21.29 4.54 6.87
CA LYS A 23 21.81 3.17 7.02
C LYS A 23 20.67 2.16 6.96
N LEU A 24 20.62 1.40 5.87
CA LEU A 24 19.68 0.31 5.69
C LEU A 24 20.14 -0.95 6.47
N PRO A 25 19.23 -1.70 7.13
CA PRO A 25 19.50 -3.05 7.61
C PRO A 25 19.47 -4.04 6.44
N ALA A 26 20.14 -5.19 6.59
CA ALA A 26 20.13 -6.23 5.55
C ALA A 26 18.74 -6.90 5.41
N GLY A 27 18.33 -7.17 4.17
CA GLY A 27 17.12 -7.88 3.79
C GLY A 27 17.18 -8.34 2.33
N ASP A 28 16.17 -9.05 1.86
CA ASP A 28 16.11 -9.57 0.49
C ASP A 28 15.53 -8.51 -0.47
N VAL A 29 14.56 -7.72 0.01
CA VAL A 29 13.82 -6.71 -0.76
C VAL A 29 13.88 -5.36 -0.06
N LEU A 30 14.07 -4.28 -0.82
CA LEU A 30 13.88 -2.90 -0.40
C LEU A 30 12.60 -2.32 -1.05
N ILE A 31 11.78 -1.62 -0.27
CA ILE A 31 10.62 -0.85 -0.76
C ILE A 31 10.76 0.60 -0.34
N HIS A 32 10.67 1.54 -1.28
CA HIS A 32 10.59 2.99 -1.04
C HIS A 32 9.22 3.52 -1.49
N ALA A 33 8.39 3.98 -0.55
CA ALA A 33 7.00 4.38 -0.78
C ALA A 33 6.81 5.89 -1.04
N GLY A 34 7.72 6.49 -1.81
CA GLY A 34 7.64 7.89 -2.23
C GLY A 34 8.41 8.88 -1.36
N ASP A 35 8.53 10.10 -1.88
CA ASP A 35 9.31 11.20 -1.31
C ASP A 35 10.79 10.86 -1.16
N LEU A 36 11.38 10.50 -2.30
CA LEU A 36 12.82 10.35 -2.46
C LEU A 36 13.53 11.70 -2.24
N THR A 37 12.90 12.80 -2.66
CA THR A 37 13.50 14.13 -2.78
C THR A 37 12.77 15.22 -1.98
N ASN A 38 13.20 16.48 -2.05
CA ASN A 38 12.43 17.60 -1.48
C ASN A 38 11.64 18.36 -2.55
N LYS A 39 12.08 18.34 -3.83
CA LYS A 39 11.48 19.08 -4.95
C LYS A 39 11.60 18.37 -6.31
N GLY A 40 11.96 17.10 -6.37
CA GLY A 40 12.06 16.35 -7.62
C GLY A 40 13.06 16.91 -8.64
N SER A 41 14.10 17.66 -8.27
CA SER A 41 15.09 18.10 -9.26
C SER A 41 15.87 16.92 -9.82
N ILE A 42 16.35 16.99 -11.06
CA ILE A 42 17.15 15.90 -11.67
C ILE A 42 18.41 15.60 -10.82
N SER A 43 18.95 16.61 -10.14
CA SER A 43 20.10 16.50 -9.22
C SER A 43 19.76 15.96 -7.83
N GLU A 44 18.48 15.91 -7.46
CA GLU A 44 18.00 15.19 -6.27
C GLU A 44 17.75 13.74 -6.63
N LEU A 45 16.98 13.50 -7.70
CA LEU A 45 16.66 12.17 -8.20
C LEU A 45 17.93 11.37 -8.54
N SER A 46 18.91 11.95 -9.25
CA SER A 46 20.18 11.27 -9.57
C SER A 46 20.96 10.83 -8.33
N ARG A 47 20.82 11.53 -7.19
CA ARG A 47 21.47 11.14 -5.92
C ARG A 47 20.69 10.06 -5.18
N ALA A 48 19.36 10.15 -5.19
CA ALA A 48 18.49 9.14 -4.59
C ALA A 48 18.57 7.81 -5.35
N VAL A 49 18.42 7.84 -6.68
CA VAL A 49 18.59 6.68 -7.58
C VAL A 49 19.94 6.02 -7.34
N LYS A 50 21.06 6.76 -7.44
CA LYS A 50 22.39 6.21 -7.21
C LYS A 50 22.52 5.49 -5.84
N TRP A 51 21.99 6.09 -4.77
CA TRP A 51 22.02 5.49 -3.43
C TRP A 51 21.19 4.19 -3.34
N LEU A 52 20.05 4.15 -4.03
CA LEU A 52 19.20 2.96 -4.11
C LEU A 52 19.84 1.87 -4.99
N GLU A 53 20.50 2.23 -6.08
CA GLU A 53 21.28 1.30 -6.91
C GLU A 53 22.44 0.67 -6.12
N GLU A 54 23.18 1.49 -5.35
CA GLU A 54 24.27 1.06 -4.45
C GLU A 54 23.78 0.23 -3.24
N ALA A 55 22.47 0.11 -3.00
CA ALA A 55 21.93 -0.67 -1.89
C ALA A 55 21.95 -2.19 -2.16
N ASP A 56 22.57 -2.94 -1.25
CA ASP A 56 22.72 -4.41 -1.28
C ASP A 56 21.41 -5.12 -0.93
N PHE A 57 20.53 -5.21 -1.93
CA PHE A 57 19.24 -5.90 -1.92
C PHE A 57 19.03 -6.55 -3.30
N GLU A 58 18.31 -7.66 -3.34
CA GLU A 58 18.06 -8.38 -4.57
C GLU A 58 16.99 -7.71 -5.44
N ALA A 59 15.95 -7.17 -4.82
CA ALA A 59 14.93 -6.35 -5.49
C ALA A 59 14.75 -5.01 -4.77
N LYS A 60 14.67 -3.91 -5.52
CA LYS A 60 14.44 -2.56 -5.02
C LYS A 60 13.22 -1.94 -5.70
N ILE A 61 12.06 -2.00 -5.05
CA ILE A 61 10.79 -1.47 -5.60
C ILE A 61 10.61 -0.02 -5.13
N ILE A 62 10.42 0.89 -6.08
CA ILE A 62 10.37 2.33 -5.87
C ILE A 62 9.04 2.87 -6.37
N VAL A 63 8.39 3.69 -5.55
CA VAL A 63 7.22 4.51 -5.91
C VAL A 63 7.61 5.97 -5.68
N GLY A 64 7.08 6.90 -6.47
CA GLY A 64 7.28 8.35 -6.26
C GLY A 64 6.38 8.91 -5.15
N GLY A 65 6.68 10.10 -4.64
CA GLY A 65 5.79 10.83 -3.72
C GLY A 65 5.50 12.26 -4.16
N ASN A 66 4.71 12.98 -3.38
CA ASN A 66 4.21 14.31 -3.76
C ASN A 66 5.32 15.38 -3.86
N HIS A 67 6.50 15.15 -3.26
CA HIS A 67 7.69 16.01 -3.41
C HIS A 67 8.52 15.69 -4.65
N ASP A 68 8.35 14.53 -5.29
CA ASP A 68 9.14 14.10 -6.45
C ASP A 68 8.60 14.69 -7.78
N VAL A 69 8.34 16.01 -7.77
CA VAL A 69 7.40 16.68 -8.70
C VAL A 69 7.72 16.66 -10.20
N THR A 70 8.87 16.14 -10.63
CA THR A 70 9.19 15.94 -12.06
C THR A 70 8.84 14.54 -12.58
N LEU A 71 8.43 13.63 -11.68
CA LEU A 71 7.92 12.31 -12.05
C LEU A 71 6.43 12.35 -12.43
N ASP A 72 5.75 13.46 -12.15
CA ASP A 72 4.41 13.80 -12.62
C ASP A 72 4.54 14.86 -13.73
N GLU A 73 4.41 14.42 -14.99
CA GLU A 73 4.66 15.28 -16.15
C GLU A 73 3.62 16.41 -16.29
N ASP A 74 2.35 16.14 -15.99
CA ASP A 74 1.26 17.12 -16.10
C ASP A 74 1.37 18.19 -15.00
N PHE A 75 1.54 17.77 -13.74
CA PHE A 75 1.81 18.68 -12.63
C PHE A 75 3.07 19.50 -12.89
N TYR A 76 4.15 18.90 -13.41
CA TYR A 76 5.38 19.63 -13.69
C TYR A 76 5.24 20.63 -14.83
N PHE A 77 4.49 20.28 -15.88
CA PHE A 77 4.17 21.18 -16.99
C PHE A 77 3.46 22.45 -16.48
N HIS A 78 2.43 22.26 -15.64
CA HIS A 78 1.59 23.33 -15.10
C HIS A 78 2.21 24.12 -13.93
N HIS A 79 3.06 23.51 -13.09
CA HIS A 79 3.51 24.11 -11.83
C HIS A 79 5.03 24.15 -11.62
N GLY A 80 5.83 23.48 -12.46
CA GLY A 80 7.27 23.29 -12.25
C GLY A 80 8.13 24.56 -12.15
N ASP A 81 7.66 25.69 -12.70
CA ASP A 81 8.32 27.00 -12.58
C ASP A 81 8.42 27.49 -11.12
N SER A 82 7.41 27.15 -10.29
CA SER A 82 7.32 27.50 -8.87
C SER A 82 8.28 26.66 -8.00
N PHE A 83 8.60 25.44 -8.43
CA PHE A 83 9.49 24.54 -7.70
C PHE A 83 10.96 24.81 -8.02
N HIS A 84 11.27 25.05 -9.30
CA HIS A 84 12.65 25.15 -9.83
C HIS A 84 13.05 26.55 -10.33
N ASN A 85 12.44 27.63 -9.80
CA ASN A 85 12.83 29.02 -10.06
C ASN A 85 12.90 29.36 -11.57
N LYS A 86 11.94 28.85 -12.36
CA LYS A 86 11.90 28.93 -13.84
C LYS A 86 13.01 28.21 -14.61
N ILE A 87 13.90 27.47 -13.94
CA ILE A 87 14.85 26.54 -14.57
C ILE A 87 14.13 25.20 -14.76
N LYS A 88 13.27 25.13 -15.79
CA LYS A 88 12.50 23.89 -16.06
C LYS A 88 13.43 22.70 -16.26
N GLN A 89 13.11 21.62 -15.56
CA GLN A 89 13.68 20.31 -15.77
C GLN A 89 12.93 19.62 -16.93
N ASN A 90 13.46 18.49 -17.43
CA ASN A 90 12.74 17.62 -18.36
C ASN A 90 12.16 16.42 -17.58
N PRO A 91 10.83 16.27 -17.46
CA PRO A 91 10.20 15.12 -16.82
C PRO A 91 10.68 13.78 -17.39
N ALA A 92 10.81 13.67 -18.72
CA ALA A 92 11.28 12.45 -19.36
C ALA A 92 12.70 12.05 -18.88
N ASP A 93 13.64 12.99 -18.79
CA ASP A 93 14.99 12.71 -18.28
C ASP A 93 14.97 12.34 -16.78
N CYS A 94 14.04 12.92 -16.01
CA CYS A 94 13.88 12.63 -14.59
C CYS A 94 13.29 11.23 -14.33
N ILE A 95 12.27 10.85 -15.10
CA ILE A 95 11.64 9.52 -15.08
C ILE A 95 12.60 8.45 -15.59
N ASN A 96 13.38 8.75 -16.64
CA ASN A 96 14.38 7.84 -17.21
C ASN A 96 15.46 7.42 -16.19
N LEU A 97 15.79 8.25 -15.20
CA LEU A 97 16.71 7.84 -14.12
C LEU A 97 16.19 6.63 -13.33
N LEU A 98 14.87 6.50 -13.17
CA LEU A 98 14.25 5.41 -12.43
C LEU A 98 13.92 4.22 -13.35
N THR A 99 13.39 4.47 -14.55
CA THR A 99 12.92 3.43 -15.47
C THR A 99 14.03 2.74 -16.27
N SER A 100 15.18 3.39 -16.46
CA SER A 100 16.32 2.78 -17.17
C SER A 100 17.31 2.02 -16.27
N SER A 101 17.16 2.11 -14.94
CA SER A 101 18.04 1.37 -14.03
C SER A 101 17.74 -0.14 -14.08
N PRO A 102 18.74 -0.99 -14.36
CA PRO A 102 18.55 -2.44 -14.37
C PRO A 102 18.43 -3.05 -12.96
N SER A 103 18.52 -2.24 -11.89
CA SER A 103 18.48 -2.71 -10.49
C SER A 103 17.29 -2.18 -9.67
N LEU A 104 16.49 -1.28 -10.24
CA LEU A 104 15.29 -0.72 -9.62
C LEU A 104 14.03 -1.20 -10.35
N THR A 105 12.93 -1.33 -9.63
CA THR A 105 11.59 -1.52 -10.21
C THR A 105 10.75 -0.32 -9.82
N TYR A 106 10.67 0.67 -10.72
CA TYR A 106 9.82 1.84 -10.53
C TYR A 106 8.37 1.51 -10.92
N LEU A 107 7.43 1.81 -10.03
CA LEU A 107 5.99 1.60 -10.24
C LEU A 107 5.25 2.93 -10.11
N CYS A 108 4.53 3.31 -11.17
CA CYS A 108 3.83 4.59 -11.27
C CYS A 108 2.34 4.38 -11.57
N HIS A 109 1.62 3.86 -10.57
CA HIS A 109 0.26 3.34 -10.71
C HIS A 109 0.21 2.11 -11.64
N ASP A 110 1.10 1.15 -11.36
CA ASP A 110 1.33 -0.04 -12.19
C ASP A 110 1.71 -1.27 -11.32
N SER A 111 1.74 -2.45 -11.93
CA SER A 111 1.97 -3.74 -11.29
C SER A 111 3.20 -4.47 -11.81
N ALA A 112 3.83 -5.29 -10.95
CA ALA A 112 4.89 -6.19 -11.34
C ALA A 112 4.80 -7.55 -10.63
N THR A 113 5.45 -8.56 -11.20
CA THR A 113 5.75 -9.83 -10.51
C THR A 113 7.23 -9.86 -10.17
N ILE A 114 7.56 -9.83 -8.89
CA ILE A 114 8.95 -9.86 -8.40
C ILE A 114 9.33 -11.31 -8.12
N ARG A 115 10.43 -11.77 -8.74
CA ARG A 115 10.94 -13.14 -8.60
C ARG A 115 12.40 -13.10 -8.14
N LEU A 116 12.64 -13.50 -6.88
CA LEU A 116 13.96 -13.57 -6.28
C LEU A 116 14.65 -14.88 -6.71
N LYS A 117 15.83 -14.79 -7.34
CA LYS A 117 16.62 -15.85 -7.98
C LYS A 117 18.04 -16.00 -7.39
N SER A 118 18.44 -15.18 -6.42
CA SER A 118 19.75 -15.25 -5.77
C SER A 118 19.97 -16.65 -5.17
N PRO A 119 21.08 -17.36 -5.49
CA PRO A 119 21.32 -18.74 -5.01
C PRO A 119 21.41 -18.90 -3.49
N THR A 120 21.56 -17.79 -2.74
CA THR A 120 21.55 -17.76 -1.27
C THR A 120 20.33 -17.04 -0.70
N GLY A 121 19.42 -16.58 -1.56
CA GLY A 121 18.20 -15.86 -1.21
C GLY A 121 17.00 -16.78 -0.96
N PRO A 122 15.81 -16.21 -0.75
CA PRO A 122 14.63 -16.98 -0.37
C PRO A 122 13.96 -17.71 -1.53
N HIS A 123 14.36 -17.49 -2.79
CA HIS A 123 13.73 -18.06 -4.00
C HIS A 123 12.19 -17.81 -4.11
N THR A 124 11.69 -16.67 -3.62
CA THR A 124 10.24 -16.38 -3.59
C THR A 124 9.75 -15.53 -4.76
N GLU A 125 8.48 -15.68 -5.11
CA GLU A 125 7.76 -14.86 -6.10
C GLU A 125 6.46 -14.28 -5.54
N PHE A 126 6.23 -12.99 -5.81
CA PHE A 126 5.06 -12.25 -5.34
C PHE A 126 4.63 -11.19 -6.36
N THR A 127 3.33 -10.89 -6.38
CA THR A 127 2.75 -9.77 -7.14
C THR A 127 2.76 -8.50 -6.31
N ILE A 128 3.09 -7.36 -6.94
CA ILE A 128 3.16 -6.05 -6.30
C ILE A 128 2.48 -4.98 -7.14
N PHE A 129 1.72 -4.09 -6.51
CA PHE A 129 1.16 -2.88 -7.11
C PHE A 129 1.80 -1.65 -6.46
N GLY A 130 2.19 -0.64 -7.25
CA GLY A 130 2.84 0.57 -6.74
C GLY A 130 2.24 1.85 -7.32
N SER A 131 1.84 2.81 -6.47
CA SER A 131 1.24 4.06 -6.93
C SER A 131 1.59 5.32 -6.10
N PRO A 132 2.01 6.42 -6.74
CA PRO A 132 2.41 7.65 -6.04
C PRO A 132 1.22 8.53 -5.60
N TYR A 133 0.00 8.20 -6.02
CA TYR A 133 -1.15 9.09 -5.85
C TYR A 133 -1.61 9.29 -4.39
N SER A 134 -2.08 10.50 -4.11
CA SER A 134 -2.54 10.95 -2.79
C SER A 134 -3.77 11.87 -2.89
N PRO A 135 -4.69 11.84 -1.91
CA PRO A 135 -5.74 12.85 -1.80
C PRO A 135 -5.15 14.25 -1.69
N ARG A 136 -5.75 15.24 -2.35
CA ARG A 136 -5.19 16.60 -2.45
C ARG A 136 -4.95 17.27 -1.08
N ASN A 137 -3.69 17.38 -0.72
CA ASN A 137 -3.21 18.22 0.39
C ASN A 137 -2.38 19.40 -0.16
N GLY A 138 -3.06 20.51 -0.49
CA GLY A 138 -2.42 21.71 -1.06
C GLY A 138 -2.18 21.65 -2.58
N LEU A 139 -0.94 21.87 -3.01
CA LEU A 139 -0.52 21.87 -4.42
C LEU A 139 0.86 21.20 -4.56
N TRP A 140 0.83 19.88 -4.70
CA TRP A 140 1.99 19.00 -4.86
C TRP A 140 1.69 17.95 -5.94
N ALA A 141 2.70 17.24 -6.42
CA ALA A 141 2.54 16.24 -7.48
C ALA A 141 1.71 15.02 -7.03
N PHE A 142 1.18 14.28 -7.99
CA PHE A 142 0.38 13.08 -7.79
C PHE A 142 -0.83 13.28 -6.86
N TYR A 143 -1.45 14.46 -6.94
CA TYR A 143 -2.70 14.74 -6.24
C TYR A 143 -3.91 14.31 -7.07
N TYR A 144 -4.99 13.91 -6.40
CA TYR A 144 -6.33 13.89 -6.97
C TYR A 144 -7.33 14.52 -6.01
N GLU A 145 -8.43 15.07 -6.54
CA GLU A 145 -9.54 15.52 -5.71
C GLU A 145 -10.27 14.29 -5.15
N ALA A 146 -10.30 14.17 -3.82
CA ALA A 146 -11.15 13.22 -3.12
C ALA A 146 -12.44 13.91 -2.65
N PRO A 147 -13.57 13.19 -2.49
CA PRO A 147 -14.78 13.73 -1.88
C PRO A 147 -14.51 14.41 -0.54
N LYS A 148 -15.08 15.60 -0.36
CA LYS A 148 -14.79 16.49 0.78
C LYS A 148 -15.68 16.21 2.00
N ASP A 149 -16.82 15.58 1.76
CA ASP A 149 -17.76 15.12 2.77
C ASP A 149 -17.91 13.60 2.70
N HIS A 150 -18.23 12.99 3.84
CA HIS A 150 -18.47 11.55 3.99
C HIS A 150 -19.96 11.25 4.32
N GLY A 151 -20.85 12.19 4.01
CA GLY A 151 -22.29 12.06 4.21
C GLY A 151 -23.00 11.74 2.90
N GLU A 152 -23.87 10.73 2.93
CA GLU A 152 -24.85 10.41 1.86
C GLU A 152 -24.26 10.29 0.45
N GLY A 153 -23.36 9.31 0.27
CA GLY A 153 -22.89 8.89 -1.05
C GLY A 153 -21.50 8.25 -1.04
N THR A 154 -21.43 6.91 -0.93
CA THR A 154 -20.16 6.16 -1.09
C THR A 154 -19.67 6.11 -2.55
N ALA A 155 -20.50 6.51 -3.51
CA ALA A 155 -20.30 6.30 -4.95
C ALA A 155 -19.31 7.26 -5.66
N ASP A 156 -18.88 8.35 -5.02
CA ASP A 156 -17.93 9.33 -5.61
C ASP A 156 -16.46 9.09 -5.18
N LEU A 157 -16.18 7.97 -4.52
CA LEU A 157 -14.82 7.56 -4.20
C LEU A 157 -14.10 7.14 -5.50
N THR A 158 -12.85 7.60 -5.66
CA THR A 158 -12.17 7.48 -6.97
C THR A 158 -11.90 6.03 -7.37
N SER A 159 -12.34 5.68 -8.58
CA SER A 159 -12.08 4.39 -9.26
C SER A 159 -10.59 4.12 -9.54
N LEU A 160 -9.70 5.10 -9.29
CA LEU A 160 -8.25 4.93 -9.28
C LEU A 160 -7.82 3.65 -8.54
N TRP A 161 -8.43 3.34 -7.40
CA TRP A 161 -8.02 2.19 -6.58
C TRP A 161 -8.73 0.87 -6.93
N GLU A 162 -9.65 0.88 -7.90
CA GLU A 162 -10.21 -0.34 -8.51
C GLU A 162 -9.17 -1.06 -9.37
N LEU A 163 -8.26 -0.30 -9.98
CA LEU A 163 -7.19 -0.77 -10.86
C LEU A 163 -6.09 -1.58 -10.14
N ILE A 164 -6.10 -1.64 -8.80
CA ILE A 164 -5.24 -2.57 -8.05
C ILE A 164 -5.67 -4.01 -8.37
N PRO A 165 -4.78 -4.87 -8.91
CA PRO A 165 -5.13 -6.26 -9.23
C PRO A 165 -5.53 -7.06 -8.01
N LEU A 166 -6.47 -7.97 -8.24
CA LEU A 166 -7.19 -8.74 -7.24
C LEU A 166 -6.33 -9.84 -6.59
N GLU A 167 -5.29 -10.27 -7.31
CA GLU A 167 -4.26 -11.23 -6.90
C GLU A 167 -3.09 -10.61 -6.12
N THR A 168 -2.98 -9.28 -6.04
CA THR A 168 -1.80 -8.58 -5.51
C THR A 168 -1.41 -9.05 -4.09
N ASP A 169 -0.18 -9.55 -3.92
CA ASP A 169 0.37 -9.96 -2.62
C ASP A 169 0.82 -8.74 -1.78
N ILE A 170 1.33 -7.68 -2.42
CA ILE A 170 1.87 -6.47 -1.77
C ILE A 170 1.36 -5.20 -2.47
N VAL A 171 0.81 -4.24 -1.71
CA VAL A 171 0.48 -2.90 -2.21
C VAL A 171 1.50 -1.89 -1.68
N VAL A 172 1.92 -0.94 -2.51
CA VAL A 172 2.76 0.20 -2.14
C VAL A 172 2.09 1.47 -2.63
N THR A 173 1.76 2.38 -1.72
CA THR A 173 1.14 3.67 -2.04
C THR A 173 1.85 4.79 -1.31
N HIS A 174 1.98 5.97 -1.90
CA HIS A 174 2.57 7.07 -1.13
C HIS A 174 1.67 7.49 0.06
N THR A 175 0.38 7.71 -0.22
CA THR A 175 -0.63 7.96 0.81
C THR A 175 -0.90 6.70 1.66
N PRO A 176 -1.10 6.82 2.99
CA PRO A 176 -1.62 5.74 3.80
C PRO A 176 -3.13 5.54 3.56
N PRO A 177 -3.68 4.33 3.75
CA PRO A 177 -5.12 4.14 3.86
C PRO A 177 -5.65 4.86 5.10
N ARG A 178 -6.93 5.27 5.08
CA ARG A 178 -7.57 5.90 6.22
C ARG A 178 -7.52 5.01 7.47
N THR A 179 -7.46 5.65 8.64
CA THR A 179 -7.44 5.08 9.99
C THR A 179 -6.24 4.19 10.37
N HIS A 180 -5.41 3.76 9.43
CA HIS A 180 -4.25 2.90 9.70
C HIS A 180 -2.93 3.63 9.47
N CYS A 181 -2.20 3.90 10.55
CA CYS A 181 -0.89 4.55 10.49
C CYS A 181 -0.91 5.92 9.76
N ASP A 182 -2.01 6.68 9.89
CA ASP A 182 -2.36 7.82 9.03
C ASP A 182 -2.68 9.13 9.80
N GLN A 183 -2.37 9.18 11.10
CA GLN A 183 -2.74 10.30 11.98
C GLN A 183 -1.56 11.27 12.17
N PRO A 184 -1.67 12.54 11.76
CA PRO A 184 -0.75 13.60 12.17
C PRO A 184 -0.91 13.92 13.66
N GLU A 185 0.14 14.42 14.33
CA GLU A 185 0.08 14.67 15.78
C GLU A 185 -1.05 15.65 16.15
N GLY A 186 -1.97 15.20 17.01
CA GLY A 186 -3.12 15.98 17.51
C GLY A 186 -4.25 16.22 16.50
N GLN A 187 -4.23 15.58 15.33
CA GLN A 187 -5.21 15.80 14.26
C GLN A 187 -6.13 14.60 14.03
N ARG A 188 -7.08 14.74 13.10
CA ARG A 188 -7.88 13.61 12.60
C ARG A 188 -7.03 12.76 11.64
N SER A 189 -7.43 11.49 11.50
CA SER A 189 -6.98 10.59 10.42
C SER A 189 -7.01 11.31 9.07
N ALA A 190 -5.88 11.24 8.34
CA ALA A 190 -5.63 11.96 7.10
C ALA A 190 -5.43 11.04 5.88
N GLY A 191 -5.51 9.72 6.08
CA GLY A 191 -5.35 8.71 5.03
C GLY A 191 -6.56 8.60 4.10
N CYS A 192 -6.32 7.93 2.97
CA CYS A 192 -7.29 7.76 1.90
C CYS A 192 -8.37 6.70 2.21
N GLU A 193 -9.64 7.09 2.18
CA GLU A 193 -10.78 6.17 2.38
C GLU A 193 -10.94 5.19 1.20
N ALA A 194 -10.87 5.68 -0.04
CA ALA A 194 -10.97 4.84 -1.24
C ALA A 194 -9.88 3.76 -1.27
N LEU A 195 -8.67 4.07 -0.78
CA LEU A 195 -7.59 3.09 -0.62
C LEU A 195 -7.87 2.10 0.51
N ARG A 196 -8.45 2.52 1.66
CA ARG A 196 -8.88 1.61 2.73
C ARG A 196 -9.87 0.57 2.20
N GLN A 197 -10.86 1.00 1.43
CA GLN A 197 -11.84 0.14 0.78
C GLN A 197 -11.21 -0.77 -0.29
N ALA A 198 -10.28 -0.26 -1.10
CA ALA A 198 -9.54 -1.09 -2.05
C ALA A 198 -8.62 -2.13 -1.37
N LEU A 199 -8.04 -1.83 -0.20
CA LEU A 199 -7.33 -2.82 0.61
C LEU A 199 -8.27 -3.86 1.21
N TRP A 200 -9.50 -3.49 1.60
CA TRP A 200 -10.54 -4.46 1.99
C TRP A 200 -10.96 -5.37 0.83
N ARG A 201 -10.95 -4.87 -0.42
CA ARG A 201 -11.25 -5.63 -1.63
C ARG A 201 -10.12 -6.63 -2.00
N VAL A 202 -8.89 -6.13 -2.09
CA VAL A 202 -7.70 -6.88 -2.58
C VAL A 202 -7.06 -7.77 -1.51
N ARG A 203 -7.06 -7.29 -0.26
CA ARG A 203 -6.54 -7.95 0.95
C ARG A 203 -5.11 -8.47 0.77
N PRO A 204 -4.14 -7.61 0.42
CA PRO A 204 -2.74 -8.01 0.27
C PRO A 204 -2.16 -8.46 1.62
N LYS A 205 -1.05 -9.20 1.60
CA LYS A 205 -0.32 -9.57 2.82
C LYS A 205 0.28 -8.34 3.50
N LEU A 206 0.76 -7.40 2.70
CA LEU A 206 1.46 -6.19 3.13
C LEU A 206 0.96 -4.97 2.31
N ALA A 207 0.71 -3.85 2.99
CA ALA A 207 0.47 -2.55 2.40
C ALA A 207 1.51 -1.56 2.96
N VAL A 208 2.40 -1.03 2.12
CA VAL A 208 3.48 -0.11 2.52
C VAL A 208 3.17 1.31 2.08
N CYS A 209 3.34 2.28 2.96
CA CYS A 209 3.04 3.69 2.70
C CYS A 209 3.99 4.66 3.42
N GLY A 210 3.76 5.96 3.25
CA GLY A 210 4.52 7.04 3.87
C GLY A 210 3.67 8.28 4.08
N HIS A 211 4.17 9.45 3.63
CA HIS A 211 3.48 10.75 3.53
C HIS A 211 3.12 11.40 4.88
N ILE A 212 2.44 10.68 5.78
CA ILE A 212 2.08 11.16 7.13
C ILE A 212 3.18 10.75 8.12
N HIS A 213 4.16 11.63 8.33
CA HIS A 213 5.38 11.31 9.09
C HIS A 213 5.13 10.86 10.53
N ASP A 214 4.13 11.42 11.20
CA ASP A 214 3.79 11.07 12.58
C ASP A 214 3.10 9.70 12.68
N GLY A 215 2.46 9.26 11.59
CA GLY A 215 1.81 7.95 11.45
C GLY A 215 2.79 6.77 11.32
N ARG A 216 4.10 7.04 11.24
CA ARG A 216 5.21 6.08 11.08
C ARG A 216 5.14 4.89 12.05
N GLY A 217 4.51 3.81 11.60
CA GLY A 217 4.18 2.64 12.41
C GLY A 217 3.80 1.42 11.56
N ALA A 218 3.20 0.43 12.21
CA ALA A 218 2.62 -0.73 11.53
C ALA A 218 1.41 -1.24 12.31
N GLU A 219 0.52 -1.95 11.60
CA GLU A 219 -0.74 -2.44 12.14
C GLU A 219 -1.20 -3.69 11.38
N ARG A 220 -1.78 -4.68 12.08
CA ARG A 220 -2.48 -5.80 11.44
C ARG A 220 -3.98 -5.55 11.47
N VAL A 221 -4.57 -5.38 10.30
CA VAL A 221 -6.01 -5.20 10.09
C VAL A 221 -6.63 -6.56 9.82
N LEU A 222 -7.72 -6.90 10.53
CA LEU A 222 -8.54 -8.09 10.31
C LEU A 222 -9.81 -7.66 9.58
N TRP A 223 -10.00 -8.15 8.35
CA TRP A 223 -11.15 -7.80 7.52
C TRP A 223 -12.40 -8.59 7.94
N ASP A 224 -13.54 -7.92 8.15
CA ASP A 224 -14.81 -8.58 8.45
C ASP A 224 -15.60 -8.86 7.17
N LEU A 225 -15.31 -10.03 6.57
CA LEU A 225 -15.98 -10.54 5.37
C LEU A 225 -17.39 -11.10 5.66
N LYS A 226 -17.93 -10.91 6.87
CA LYS A 226 -19.23 -11.48 7.29
C LYS A 226 -20.22 -10.43 7.78
N ASN A 227 -19.79 -9.21 8.05
CA ASN A 227 -20.67 -8.12 8.46
C ASN A 227 -21.47 -7.55 7.27
N LYS A 228 -22.58 -8.22 6.93
CA LYS A 228 -23.54 -7.77 5.89
C LYS A 228 -24.21 -6.40 6.18
N ALA A 229 -23.96 -5.78 7.34
CA ALA A 229 -24.58 -4.52 7.76
C ALA A 229 -23.61 -3.33 7.75
N THR A 230 -22.37 -3.50 7.30
CA THR A 230 -21.39 -2.40 7.18
C THR A 230 -20.40 -2.70 6.04
N PRO A 231 -20.46 -1.96 4.92
CA PRO A 231 -19.51 -2.15 3.83
C PRO A 231 -18.07 -1.91 4.27
N TYR A 232 -17.15 -2.68 3.70
CA TYR A 232 -15.70 -2.57 3.96
C TYR A 232 -15.34 -2.65 5.46
N ALA A 233 -16.08 -3.47 6.22
CA ALA A 233 -15.94 -3.58 7.67
C ALA A 233 -14.62 -4.22 8.10
N GLU A 234 -14.11 -3.74 9.22
CA GLU A 234 -12.94 -4.26 9.92
C GLU A 234 -13.37 -4.86 11.25
N ARG A 235 -12.90 -6.07 11.54
CA ARG A 235 -13.17 -6.77 12.79
C ARG A 235 -12.26 -6.28 13.92
N ALA A 236 -11.01 -5.95 13.59
CA ALA A 236 -10.01 -5.46 14.54
C ALA A 236 -8.83 -4.81 13.81
N ALA A 237 -8.21 -3.83 14.47
CA ALA A 237 -6.93 -3.24 14.11
C ALA A 237 -5.94 -3.49 15.27
N MET A 238 -4.78 -4.08 14.99
CA MET A 238 -3.79 -4.49 15.99
C MET A 238 -2.46 -3.74 15.78
N ALA A 239 -2.30 -2.61 16.47
CA ALA A 239 -1.11 -1.77 16.39
C ALA A 239 0.16 -2.50 16.86
N TRP A 240 1.27 -2.26 16.16
CA TRP A 240 2.59 -2.86 16.47
C TRP A 240 3.41 -2.00 17.45
N GLU A 241 3.94 -2.66 18.49
CA GLU A 241 4.93 -2.08 19.38
C GLU A 241 6.34 -2.23 18.77
N ASP A 242 6.94 -1.11 18.32
CA ASP A 242 8.28 -1.10 17.71
C ASP A 242 9.38 -1.60 18.68
N PRO A 243 9.95 -2.81 18.45
CA PRO A 243 10.96 -3.38 19.34
C PRO A 243 12.31 -2.65 19.25
N GLY A 244 12.51 -1.81 18.23
CA GLY A 244 13.65 -0.93 18.04
C GLY A 244 13.49 0.45 18.68
N LYS A 245 12.33 0.80 19.25
CA LYS A 245 12.07 2.11 19.86
C LYS A 245 13.01 2.37 21.05
N GLY A 246 13.71 3.51 21.02
CA GLY A 246 14.61 3.95 22.10
C GLY A 246 15.86 3.07 22.34
N ASN A 247 16.19 2.13 21.47
CA ASN A 247 17.29 1.18 21.67
C ASN A 247 17.98 0.78 20.33
N ASN A 248 18.93 -0.16 20.36
CA ASN A 248 19.73 -0.54 19.16
C ASN A 248 19.16 -1.70 18.33
N LYS A 249 18.04 -2.32 18.71
CA LYS A 249 17.39 -3.39 17.93
C LYS A 249 16.83 -2.87 16.61
N ILE A 250 16.63 -3.77 15.66
CA ILE A 250 15.88 -3.53 14.42
C ILE A 250 14.40 -3.28 14.77
N SER A 251 13.76 -2.34 14.07
CA SER A 251 12.32 -2.11 14.11
C SER A 251 11.60 -3.20 13.30
N LEU A 252 11.51 -4.40 13.88
CA LEU A 252 11.00 -5.61 13.24
C LEU A 252 9.48 -5.79 13.44
N VAL A 253 8.77 -5.98 12.34
CA VAL A 253 7.42 -6.57 12.25
C VAL A 253 7.61 -8.03 11.85
N ASP A 254 7.27 -8.97 12.75
CA ASP A 254 7.29 -10.41 12.44
C ASP A 254 5.88 -10.88 12.04
N LEU A 255 5.71 -11.20 10.76
CA LEU A 255 4.48 -11.77 10.20
C LEU A 255 4.57 -13.30 10.07
N THR A 256 5.70 -13.92 10.43
CA THR A 256 5.90 -15.37 10.44
C THR A 256 5.44 -16.04 11.72
N GLY A 257 5.21 -15.27 12.79
CA GLY A 257 4.84 -15.75 14.13
C GLY A 257 5.98 -16.40 14.91
N LYS A 258 7.20 -16.52 14.34
CA LYS A 258 8.33 -17.24 14.96
C LYS A 258 8.87 -16.56 16.21
N ALA A 259 8.61 -15.26 16.41
CA ALA A 259 8.93 -14.56 17.65
C ALA A 259 7.96 -14.84 18.81
N GLY A 260 6.88 -15.60 18.59
CA GLY A 260 5.91 -16.02 19.63
C GLY A 260 5.05 -14.91 20.24
N LYS A 261 5.30 -13.63 19.90
CA LYS A 261 4.51 -12.47 20.37
C LYS A 261 3.09 -12.42 19.77
N MET A 262 2.94 -12.89 18.53
CA MET A 262 1.72 -12.89 17.73
C MET A 262 1.71 -14.17 16.88
N PRO A 263 0.55 -14.71 16.48
CA PRO A 263 0.50 -15.76 15.46
C PRO A 263 1.05 -15.25 14.12
N ALA A 264 1.30 -16.14 13.16
CA ALA A 264 1.57 -15.74 11.78
C ALA A 264 0.43 -14.85 11.22
N LEU A 265 0.72 -14.04 10.19
CA LEU A 265 -0.31 -13.29 9.47
C LEU A 265 -1.35 -14.26 8.89
N ALA A 266 -2.64 -14.03 9.16
CA ALA A 266 -3.73 -14.85 8.64
C ALA A 266 -4.10 -14.46 7.20
N ASN A 267 -3.11 -14.49 6.31
CA ASN A 267 -3.26 -14.22 4.88
C ASN A 267 -2.46 -15.25 4.09
N ASP A 268 -3.17 -16.28 3.61
CA ASP A 268 -2.56 -17.36 2.85
C ASP A 268 -2.01 -16.87 1.49
N GLY A 269 -2.66 -15.88 0.88
CA GLY A 269 -2.34 -15.33 -0.45
C GLY A 269 -3.16 -15.94 -1.58
N SER A 270 -4.14 -16.81 -1.26
CA SER A 270 -5.05 -17.46 -2.21
C SER A 270 -5.63 -16.47 -3.21
N HIS A 271 -5.81 -16.91 -4.47
CA HIS A 271 -6.62 -16.26 -5.49
C HIS A 271 -6.91 -17.26 -6.62
N PRO A 272 -7.92 -17.03 -7.48
CA PRO A 272 -8.14 -17.83 -8.67
C PRO A 272 -6.85 -17.94 -9.50
N GLY A 273 -6.43 -19.18 -9.80
CA GLY A 273 -5.18 -19.47 -10.52
C GLY A 273 -3.97 -19.85 -9.65
N ARG A 274 -3.99 -19.64 -8.33
CA ARG A 274 -2.92 -20.06 -7.40
C ARG A 274 -3.43 -21.12 -6.42
N PRO A 275 -2.68 -22.21 -6.14
CA PRO A 275 -3.15 -23.23 -5.19
C PRO A 275 -3.33 -22.66 -3.78
N SER A 276 -4.38 -23.09 -3.08
CA SER A 276 -4.68 -22.69 -1.70
C SER A 276 -3.66 -23.24 -0.71
N TYR A 277 -3.37 -22.50 0.37
CA TYR A 277 -2.39 -22.90 1.37
C TYR A 277 -3.07 -23.44 2.63
N SER A 278 -2.74 -24.68 3.00
CA SER A 278 -3.08 -25.22 4.32
C SER A 278 -2.03 -24.74 5.33
N TYR A 279 -2.44 -23.90 6.29
CA TYR A 279 -1.72 -23.82 7.56
C TYR A 279 -1.97 -25.14 8.28
N GLU A 280 -0.91 -25.87 8.61
CA GLU A 280 -1.03 -26.99 9.54
C GLU A 280 -1.27 -26.44 10.95
N ASP A 281 -2.21 -27.07 11.66
CA ASP A 281 -2.97 -26.49 12.76
C ASP A 281 -2.30 -26.73 14.12
N ASP A 282 -2.33 -25.70 14.99
CA ASP A 282 -2.25 -25.90 16.44
C ASP A 282 -3.18 -24.88 17.12
N GLN A 283 -4.07 -25.39 17.97
CA GLN A 283 -5.42 -24.82 18.13
C GLN A 283 -5.55 -23.85 19.30
N GLN A 284 -6.35 -22.79 19.14
CA GLN A 284 -7.71 -22.75 19.71
C GLN A 284 -8.52 -21.50 19.32
N THR A 285 -9.82 -21.53 19.62
CA THR A 285 -10.86 -20.67 19.06
C THR A 285 -11.39 -19.63 20.05
N ALA A 286 -11.99 -18.54 19.53
CA ALA A 286 -12.84 -17.62 20.28
C ALA A 286 -14.04 -17.21 19.40
N THR A 287 -15.25 -17.25 19.98
CA THR A 287 -16.53 -17.07 19.28
C THR A 287 -17.09 -15.64 19.41
N THR A 288 -17.89 -15.24 18.42
CA THR A 288 -18.60 -13.96 18.37
C THR A 288 -20.03 -14.05 18.93
N THR A 289 -20.57 -12.89 19.32
CA THR A 289 -22.01 -12.64 19.48
C THR A 289 -22.34 -11.25 18.91
N SER A 290 -23.50 -11.09 18.28
CA SER A 290 -23.92 -9.86 17.57
C SER A 290 -25.43 -9.61 17.70
N ALA A 291 -25.86 -8.38 17.43
CA ALA A 291 -27.28 -7.96 17.35
C ALA A 291 -27.43 -6.80 16.32
N PRO A 292 -28.62 -6.57 15.71
CA PRO A 292 -28.73 -5.98 14.37
C PRO A 292 -29.24 -4.52 14.28
N ALA A 293 -29.31 -4.01 13.04
CA ALA A 293 -29.65 -2.63 12.64
C ALA A 293 -31.10 -2.42 12.15
N GLY A 294 -31.42 -1.22 11.64
CA GLY A 294 -32.71 -0.80 11.05
C GLY A 294 -32.52 0.14 9.82
N THR A 295 -33.58 0.45 9.08
CA THR A 295 -33.57 0.72 7.61
C THR A 295 -34.28 2.02 7.14
N CYS A 296 -34.33 2.24 5.80
CA CYS A 296 -35.18 3.15 4.98
C CYS A 296 -34.59 4.57 4.69
N SER A 297 -34.25 4.98 3.43
CA SER A 297 -35.05 5.26 2.18
C SER A 297 -35.65 6.69 2.13
N ASP A 298 -35.72 7.47 1.04
CA ASP A 298 -35.28 7.34 -0.38
C ASP A 298 -35.38 8.71 -1.12
N GLU A 299 -34.71 8.88 -2.29
CA GLU A 299 -35.00 9.78 -3.44
C GLU A 299 -35.12 11.35 -3.27
N SER A 300 -34.86 12.23 -4.26
CA SER A 300 -34.20 12.14 -5.59
C SER A 300 -33.93 13.52 -6.26
N SER A 301 -32.94 13.61 -7.18
CA SER A 301 -32.76 14.61 -8.29
C SER A 301 -32.54 16.11 -7.95
N GLU A 302 -31.92 17.00 -8.74
CA GLU A 302 -31.03 17.03 -9.94
C GLU A 302 -30.48 18.49 -10.00
N GLN A 303 -29.42 18.95 -10.71
CA GLN A 303 -28.24 18.43 -11.46
C GLN A 303 -27.28 19.65 -11.68
N GLY A 304 -26.08 19.52 -12.28
CA GLY A 304 -25.37 20.73 -12.76
C GLY A 304 -23.87 20.75 -13.14
N SER A 305 -23.35 19.79 -13.92
CA SER A 305 -22.21 19.93 -14.89
C SER A 305 -20.92 20.72 -14.52
N SER A 306 -19.68 20.28 -14.73
CA SER A 306 -19.02 19.04 -15.22
C SER A 306 -17.50 19.20 -14.86
N VAL A 307 -16.42 18.59 -15.39
CA VAL A 307 -16.02 17.95 -16.69
C VAL A 307 -14.81 17.03 -16.40
N ALA A 308 -14.51 15.93 -17.09
CA ALA A 308 -15.30 14.83 -17.68
C ALA A 308 -14.30 13.75 -18.19
N ALA A 309 -14.46 12.48 -17.81
CA ALA A 309 -13.63 11.37 -18.31
C ALA A 309 -14.17 10.77 -19.63
N GLN A 310 -13.43 9.82 -20.23
CA GLN A 310 -13.85 9.15 -21.48
C GLN A 310 -15.10 8.27 -21.27
N LYS A 311 -16.14 8.52 -22.09
CA LYS A 311 -17.39 7.76 -22.03
C LYS A 311 -17.26 6.36 -22.66
N ARG A 312 -17.74 5.34 -21.95
CA ARG A 312 -18.50 4.26 -22.60
C ARG A 312 -19.93 4.75 -22.83
N GLY A 313 -20.57 4.28 -23.91
CA GLY A 313 -21.94 4.64 -24.26
C GLY A 313 -22.88 3.45 -24.16
N GLY A 314 -23.98 3.63 -23.44
CA GLY A 314 -25.04 2.63 -23.27
C GLY A 314 -25.96 3.07 -22.13
N ASN A 315 -27.18 3.46 -22.46
CA ASN A 315 -28.26 3.52 -21.48
C ASN A 315 -28.84 2.12 -21.37
N ASP A 316 -28.81 1.54 -20.18
CA ASP A 316 -29.95 0.84 -19.61
C ASP A 316 -29.91 1.05 -18.09
N SER A 317 -31.08 1.06 -17.44
CA SER A 317 -31.22 1.38 -16.02
C SER A 317 -31.05 0.13 -15.16
N ASN A 318 -30.01 0.09 -14.33
CA ASN A 318 -29.88 -0.75 -13.14
C ASN A 318 -28.71 -0.19 -12.28
N ASP A 319 -28.82 -0.21 -10.95
CA ASP A 319 -27.78 0.25 -10.01
C ASP A 319 -26.86 -0.91 -9.58
N ASP A 320 -26.47 -1.73 -10.58
CA ASP A 320 -25.75 -2.98 -10.36
C ASP A 320 -24.23 -2.74 -10.45
N GLY A 321 -23.53 -2.58 -9.32
CA GLY A 321 -22.05 -2.58 -9.37
C GLY A 321 -21.23 -2.20 -8.13
N VAL A 322 -21.78 -1.49 -7.14
CA VAL A 322 -20.99 -1.08 -5.96
C VAL A 322 -20.95 -2.22 -4.93
N GLY A 323 -19.96 -3.11 -5.07
CA GLY A 323 -19.84 -4.30 -4.22
C GLY A 323 -19.62 -3.97 -2.74
N TYR A 324 -20.68 -4.08 -1.94
CA TYR A 324 -20.70 -3.77 -0.51
C TYR A 324 -20.14 -4.91 0.37
N GLY A 325 -20.01 -6.12 -0.19
CA GLY A 325 -19.43 -7.30 0.47
C GLY A 325 -20.47 -8.19 1.15
N GLY A 326 -20.24 -9.52 1.10
CA GLY A 326 -21.21 -10.49 1.60
C GLY A 326 -20.72 -11.94 1.52
N ASN A 327 -21.66 -12.88 1.36
CA ASN A 327 -21.33 -14.24 0.90
C ASN A 327 -21.64 -14.29 -0.61
N PRO A 328 -20.70 -14.67 -1.50
CA PRO A 328 -20.94 -14.79 -2.95
C PRO A 328 -22.14 -15.67 -3.32
N ASP A 329 -22.55 -16.62 -2.47
CA ASP A 329 -23.70 -17.50 -2.71
C ASP A 329 -25.06 -16.94 -2.20
N GLU A 330 -25.10 -15.73 -1.60
CA GLU A 330 -26.29 -15.22 -0.87
C GLU A 330 -26.58 -13.71 -1.05
N SER A 331 -25.90 -12.99 -1.94
CA SER A 331 -26.04 -11.53 -2.05
C SER A 331 -25.64 -11.04 -3.45
N GLU A 332 -26.54 -10.30 -4.09
CA GLU A 332 -26.31 -9.71 -5.42
C GLU A 332 -25.33 -8.52 -5.34
N ASP A 333 -25.40 -7.73 -4.26
CA ASP A 333 -24.44 -6.65 -3.93
C ASP A 333 -23.06 -7.13 -3.42
N CYS A 334 -22.80 -8.44 -3.48
CA CYS A 334 -21.52 -8.98 -3.08
C CYS A 334 -20.50 -8.71 -4.20
N ASP A 335 -19.31 -8.19 -3.84
CA ASP A 335 -18.14 -8.29 -4.72
C ASP A 335 -17.71 -9.77 -4.78
N TYR A 336 -18.41 -10.52 -5.64
CA TYR A 336 -18.21 -11.96 -5.85
C TYR A 336 -16.77 -12.21 -6.27
N GLU A 337 -16.24 -11.37 -7.16
CA GLU A 337 -14.86 -11.48 -7.60
C GLU A 337 -13.89 -11.33 -6.42
N ALA A 338 -14.02 -10.27 -5.60
CA ALA A 338 -13.19 -10.02 -4.40
C ALA A 338 -13.09 -11.22 -3.47
N LEU A 339 -14.16 -11.99 -3.32
CA LEU A 339 -14.23 -13.09 -2.34
C LEU A 339 -13.97 -14.48 -2.95
N ALA A 340 -14.32 -14.69 -4.23
CA ALA A 340 -14.15 -15.95 -4.93
C ALA A 340 -12.67 -16.41 -4.93
N GLY A 341 -12.42 -17.62 -4.40
CA GLY A 341 -11.08 -18.16 -4.28
C GLY A 341 -10.13 -17.39 -3.33
N ARG A 342 -10.64 -16.46 -2.51
CA ARG A 342 -9.84 -15.52 -1.68
C ARG A 342 -10.24 -15.46 -0.20
N ALA A 343 -11.00 -16.44 0.29
CA ALA A 343 -11.41 -16.51 1.70
C ALA A 343 -10.24 -16.73 2.70
N GLY A 344 -9.04 -17.07 2.22
CA GLY A 344 -7.83 -17.19 3.03
C GLY A 344 -7.08 -15.87 3.29
N ARG A 345 -7.37 -14.81 2.53
CA ARG A 345 -6.81 -13.45 2.71
C ARG A 345 -7.55 -12.68 3.82
N LYS A 346 -7.40 -13.05 5.09
CA LYS A 346 -8.21 -12.50 6.21
C LYS A 346 -7.58 -11.28 6.90
N GLU A 347 -6.28 -11.10 6.74
CA GLU A 347 -5.51 -10.01 7.36
C GLU A 347 -4.65 -9.26 6.35
N THR A 348 -4.38 -7.98 6.63
CA THR A 348 -3.35 -7.19 5.94
C THR A 348 -2.48 -6.50 6.97
N CYS A 349 -1.16 -6.54 6.80
CA CYS A 349 -0.26 -5.67 7.56
C CYS A 349 -0.14 -4.33 6.84
N VAL A 350 -0.60 -3.24 7.45
CA VAL A 350 -0.31 -1.86 7.01
C VAL A 350 1.01 -1.43 7.66
N VAL A 351 1.86 -0.73 6.90
CA VAL A 351 3.17 -0.24 7.35
C VAL A 351 3.40 1.17 6.80
N ASN A 352 3.31 2.19 7.64
CA ASN A 352 3.80 3.53 7.29
C ASN A 352 5.30 3.59 7.61
N ALA A 353 6.10 3.71 6.56
CA ALA A 353 7.55 3.60 6.58
C ALA A 353 8.28 4.96 6.58
N ALA A 354 7.57 6.08 6.78
CA ALA A 354 8.13 7.44 6.72
C ALA A 354 9.38 7.60 7.62
N ILE A 355 10.48 8.04 7.02
CA ILE A 355 11.80 8.10 7.66
C ILE A 355 12.05 9.44 8.32
N MET A 356 11.71 10.57 7.68
CA MET A 356 11.79 11.86 8.37
C MET A 356 10.70 11.98 9.43
N LYS A 357 11.01 12.62 10.56
CA LYS A 357 10.03 12.89 11.63
C LYS A 357 9.61 14.35 11.63
N GLY A 358 8.46 14.64 11.02
CA GLY A 358 7.80 15.93 11.13
C GLY A 358 8.53 17.10 10.43
N SER A 359 7.79 18.19 10.25
CA SER A 359 8.22 19.34 9.46
C SER A 359 9.03 20.38 10.24
N TYR A 360 9.75 21.20 9.49
CA TYR A 360 10.73 22.21 9.95
C TYR A 360 10.05 23.41 10.66
N PRO A 361 10.68 24.05 11.67
CA PRO A 361 12.06 23.92 12.12
C PRO A 361 12.22 23.20 13.46
N HIS A 362 12.75 21.98 13.44
CA HIS A 362 13.29 21.33 14.64
C HIS A 362 14.50 22.12 15.15
N THR A 363 14.40 22.72 16.34
CA THR A 363 15.50 23.45 17.00
C THR A 363 16.72 22.58 17.31
N GLU A 364 16.54 21.26 17.28
CA GLU A 364 17.57 20.25 17.55
C GLU A 364 18.07 19.53 16.27
N GLY A 365 17.60 19.93 15.09
CA GLY A 365 18.00 19.36 13.78
C GLY A 365 17.07 18.28 13.24
N LYS A 366 17.37 17.72 12.04
CA LYS A 366 16.54 16.68 11.41
C LYS A 366 16.54 15.41 12.26
N LEU A 367 15.35 15.02 12.74
CA LEU A 367 15.12 13.74 13.40
C LEU A 367 14.65 12.68 12.40
N PHE A 368 15.11 11.44 12.60
CA PHE A 368 14.80 10.31 11.72
C PHE A 368 14.26 9.11 12.49
N SER A 369 13.37 8.37 11.86
CA SER A 369 12.94 7.02 12.20
C SER A 369 13.87 5.98 11.58
N LYS A 370 13.86 4.76 12.13
CA LYS A 370 14.52 3.61 11.49
C LYS A 370 13.67 3.09 10.32
N PRO A 371 14.28 2.44 9.31
CA PRO A 371 13.56 1.52 8.43
C PRO A 371 12.75 0.52 9.23
N ILE A 372 11.53 0.23 8.76
CA ILE A 372 10.76 -0.91 9.27
C ILE A 372 11.25 -2.15 8.52
N VAL A 373 11.43 -3.25 9.23
CA VAL A 373 11.80 -4.54 8.62
C VAL A 373 10.64 -5.49 8.83
N VAL A 374 10.15 -6.09 7.76
CA VAL A 374 9.04 -7.04 7.76
C VAL A 374 9.58 -8.42 7.40
N ASP A 375 9.48 -9.37 8.33
CA ASP A 375 9.71 -10.79 8.06
C ASP A 375 8.37 -11.43 7.70
N VAL A 376 8.18 -11.86 6.44
CA VAL A 376 6.92 -12.40 5.92
C VAL A 376 7.14 -13.71 5.16
N PHE A 377 6.14 -14.59 5.13
CA PHE A 377 6.17 -15.80 4.31
C PHE A 377 5.61 -15.52 2.90
N LEU A 378 6.42 -15.79 1.87
CA LEU A 378 6.03 -15.69 0.47
C LEU A 378 6.26 -17.03 -0.27
N PRO A 379 5.54 -17.30 -1.37
CA PRO A 379 5.63 -18.58 -2.09
C PRO A 379 6.91 -18.71 -2.90
N VAL A 380 7.45 -19.93 -2.97
CA VAL A 380 8.63 -20.28 -3.78
C VAL A 380 8.22 -20.55 -5.22
N TRP A 381 8.99 -20.06 -6.21
CA TRP A 381 8.66 -20.20 -7.65
C TRP A 381 9.29 -21.40 -8.35
N GLN A 382 10.20 -22.10 -7.66
CA GLN A 382 10.71 -23.41 -8.04
C GLN A 382 10.61 -24.32 -6.83
N GLU A 383 10.01 -25.49 -6.99
CA GLU A 383 10.29 -26.59 -6.09
C GLU A 383 11.75 -26.98 -6.29
N ASP A 384 12.48 -27.22 -5.20
CA ASP A 384 13.86 -27.69 -5.28
C ASP A 384 13.81 -29.14 -5.78
N ASP A 385 14.18 -29.40 -7.04
CA ASP A 385 14.32 -30.76 -7.58
C ASP A 385 15.27 -31.55 -6.66
N GLU A 386 14.76 -32.60 -6.00
CA GLU A 386 15.55 -33.39 -5.05
C GLU A 386 16.69 -34.16 -5.77
N ALA A 387 17.92 -34.00 -5.28
CA ALA A 387 19.16 -34.50 -5.89
C ALA A 387 20.08 -35.18 -4.86
#